data_AF-A0A7S3TGF4-F1
#
_entry.id   AF-A0A7S3TGF4-F1
#
_cell.length_a   1.000
_cell.length_b   1.000
_cell.length_c   1.000
_cell.angle_alpha   90.00
_cell.angle_beta   90.00
_cell.angle_gamma   90.00
#
_symmetry.space_group_name_H-M   'P 1'
#
loop_
_entity.id
_entity.type
_entity.pdbx_description
1 polymer ?
#
loop_
_entity_poly.entity_id
_entity_poly.type
_entity_poly.pdbx_seq_one_letter_code
_entity_poly.pdbx_strand_id
1 'polypeptide(L)'
;MGTCYLHPGYFPIRELLNEYDPENVEISFTGEDIREIKGSAIRVGNGTLESQAYKKWILDEAKWQLFPNQKWTDKLARALIPRKLMQVPIARAMMRYIDLHTKIFGEYEYGLPPKPKPGMEHLIDMTAMEFMQQNGLSALIGIFRYSQQIQGYGILEHIPAFYVLWWMHPNLVRTAFRAVLRFDDEEERKDMVSMLKYGYNRLWMKIRDAYANRVRYVMGAPVTSVVRHTSPTGADGRLVSVTYTDSTSGTSNTIGAEKVIMAVDMSRFLGLISEPGPKETAIFP
;
A
#
# COMPACT_ATOMS: atom_id res chain seq x y z
N MET A 1 -2.61 -5.08 1.49
CA MET A 1 -1.20 -4.94 1.07
C MET A 1 -0.38 -4.78 2.33
N GLY A 2 0.46 -5.77 2.67
CA GLY A 2 1.27 -5.72 3.87
C GLY A 2 2.50 -4.83 3.66
N THR A 3 2.90 -4.10 4.68
CA THR A 3 4.17 -3.39 4.76
C THR A 3 4.92 -3.92 5.98
N CYS A 4 6.26 -3.81 6.01
CA CYS A 4 7.05 -4.11 7.19
C CYS A 4 6.94 -3.01 8.27
N TYR A 5 6.40 -1.85 7.92
CA TYR A 5 6.23 -0.67 8.76
C TYR A 5 4.77 -0.45 9.18
N LEU A 6 4.58 0.18 10.34
CA LEU A 6 3.35 0.87 10.70
C LEU A 6 3.52 2.34 10.36
N HIS A 7 2.54 2.93 9.68
CA HIS A 7 2.45 4.38 9.52
C HIS A 7 1.25 4.92 10.31
N PRO A 8 1.10 6.25 10.48
CA PRO A 8 0.00 6.81 11.29
C PRO A 8 -1.42 6.49 10.81
N GLY A 9 -1.60 6.02 9.57
CA GLY A 9 -2.90 5.58 9.05
C GLY A 9 -3.31 4.17 9.49
N TYR A 10 -2.43 3.41 10.14
CA TYR A 10 -2.69 2.02 10.57
C TYR A 10 -3.46 1.93 11.89
N PHE A 11 -4.51 2.74 12.09
CA PHE A 11 -5.32 2.63 13.31
C PHE A 11 -6.00 1.26 13.48
N PRO A 12 -6.51 0.57 12.43
CA PRO A 12 -7.12 -0.74 12.63
C PRO A 12 -6.11 -1.79 13.13
N ILE A 13 -4.86 -1.68 12.69
CA ILE A 13 -3.79 -2.55 13.18
C ILE A 13 -3.49 -2.28 14.66
N ARG A 14 -3.52 -1.01 15.09
CA ARG A 14 -3.34 -0.65 16.50
C ARG A 14 -4.47 -1.18 17.38
N GLU A 15 -5.71 -1.14 16.90
CA GLU A 15 -6.85 -1.76 17.58
C GLU A 15 -6.65 -3.28 17.73
N LEU A 16 -6.24 -3.96 16.66
CA LEU A 16 -5.94 -5.39 16.71
C LEU A 16 -4.77 -5.73 17.65
N LEU A 17 -3.73 -4.89 17.71
CA LEU A 17 -2.63 -5.07 18.66
C LEU A 17 -3.12 -4.94 20.10
N ASN A 18 -3.91 -3.92 20.40
CA ASN A 18 -4.46 -3.71 21.74
C ASN A 18 -5.37 -4.89 22.16
N GLU A 19 -6.16 -5.43 21.24
CA GLU A 19 -7.08 -6.53 21.52
C GLU A 19 -6.38 -7.89 21.64
N TYR A 20 -5.43 -8.21 20.74
CA TYR A 20 -4.89 -9.57 20.59
C TYR A 20 -3.42 -9.73 20.99
N ASP A 21 -2.58 -8.69 20.92
CA ASP A 21 -1.15 -8.80 21.19
C ASP A 21 -0.56 -7.49 21.77
N PRO A 22 -1.04 -7.03 22.95
CA PRO A 22 -0.65 -5.73 23.53
C PRO A 22 0.84 -5.64 23.90
N GLU A 23 1.54 -6.77 23.99
CA GLU A 23 2.99 -6.84 24.20
C GLU A 23 3.80 -6.53 22.94
N ASN A 24 3.18 -6.58 21.76
CA ASN A 24 3.82 -6.35 20.47
C ASN A 24 3.87 -4.87 20.13
N VAL A 25 4.52 -4.13 21.02
CA VAL A 25 4.61 -2.68 21.01
C VAL A 25 5.32 -2.14 19.77
N GLU A 26 4.99 -0.89 19.41
CA GLU A 26 5.66 -0.16 18.35
C GLU A 26 7.08 0.24 18.77
N ILE A 27 8.05 -0.07 17.91
CA ILE A 27 9.42 0.39 17.97
C ILE A 27 9.56 1.52 16.96
N SER A 28 9.79 2.71 17.49
CA SER A 28 10.07 3.90 16.72
C SER A 28 11.45 3.84 16.05
N PHE A 29 11.55 4.40 14.85
CA PHE A 29 12.84 4.71 14.21
C PHE A 29 13.35 6.13 14.52
N THR A 30 12.74 6.79 15.50
CA THR A 30 12.81 8.23 15.73
C THR A 30 13.17 8.45 17.21
N GLY A 31 14.40 8.94 17.41
CA GLY A 31 15.08 9.21 18.69
C GLY A 31 16.34 10.05 18.41
N GLU A 32 17.03 10.55 19.44
CA GLU A 32 18.22 11.44 19.31
C GLU A 32 19.30 10.89 18.35
N ASP A 33 19.40 9.57 18.23
CA ASP A 33 20.25 8.85 17.26
C ASP A 33 19.49 8.47 15.98
N ILE A 34 18.97 9.45 15.23
CA ILE A 34 18.21 9.21 14.00
C ILE A 34 19.05 8.39 13.01
N ARG A 35 18.77 7.08 12.92
CA ARG A 35 19.07 6.30 11.72
C ARG A 35 18.15 6.83 10.64
N GLU A 36 18.65 7.75 9.82
CA GLU A 36 17.89 8.24 8.66
C GLU A 36 17.27 7.05 7.93
N ILE A 37 15.94 7.05 7.76
CA ILE A 37 15.29 6.04 6.93
C ILE A 37 15.87 6.20 5.53
N LYS A 38 16.64 5.19 5.13
CA LYS A 38 17.36 5.13 3.88
C LYS A 38 16.72 4.06 3.01
N GLY A 39 16.63 4.38 1.75
CA GLY A 39 16.05 3.49 0.77
C GLY A 39 16.48 3.93 -0.61
N SER A 40 16.36 3.02 -1.56
CA SER A 40 16.71 3.25 -2.94
C SER A 40 15.43 3.38 -3.75
N ALA A 41 15.28 4.51 -4.43
CA ALA A 41 14.22 4.72 -5.41
C ALA A 41 14.89 5.13 -6.73
N ILE A 42 14.35 4.65 -7.83
CA ILE A 42 14.85 4.90 -9.18
C ILE A 42 13.94 5.84 -9.95
N ARG A 43 14.55 6.73 -10.71
CA ARG A 43 13.89 7.44 -11.81
C ARG A 43 13.95 6.55 -13.04
N VAL A 44 12.85 6.44 -13.78
CA VAL A 44 12.86 5.71 -15.06
C VAL A 44 13.92 6.35 -15.97
N GLY A 45 14.82 5.52 -16.51
CA GLY A 45 15.91 5.94 -17.40
C GLY A 45 17.20 6.41 -16.72
N ASN A 46 17.29 6.44 -15.38
CA ASN A 46 18.52 6.77 -14.66
C ASN A 46 18.95 5.57 -13.80
N GLY A 47 20.01 4.87 -14.21
CA GLY A 47 20.36 3.53 -13.73
C GLY A 47 21.12 3.45 -12.38
N THR A 48 21.32 4.55 -11.66
CA THR A 48 22.06 4.52 -10.39
C THR A 48 21.14 4.37 -9.18
N LEU A 49 21.20 3.20 -8.56
CA LEU A 49 20.58 2.88 -7.27
C LEU A 49 21.52 3.32 -6.14
N GLU A 50 21.33 4.55 -5.65
CA GLU A 50 21.99 4.99 -4.42
C GLU A 50 20.96 5.09 -3.29
N SER A 51 21.28 4.47 -2.15
CA SER A 51 20.45 4.55 -0.95
C SER A 51 20.55 5.96 -0.36
N GLN A 52 19.41 6.65 -0.25
CA GLN A 52 19.36 8.02 0.25
C GLN A 52 18.37 8.19 1.40
N ALA A 53 18.69 9.12 2.30
CA ALA A 53 17.80 9.54 3.36
C ALA A 53 16.51 10.13 2.78
N TYR A 54 15.37 9.73 3.33
CA TYR A 54 14.04 10.13 2.85
C TYR A 54 13.90 11.65 2.65
N LYS A 55 14.30 12.45 3.64
CA LYS A 55 14.23 13.92 3.55
C LYS A 55 15.09 14.49 2.42
N LYS A 56 16.31 13.98 2.27
CA LYS A 56 17.22 14.41 1.21
C LYS A 56 16.63 14.09 -0.16
N TRP A 57 16.13 12.87 -0.33
CA TRP A 57 15.50 12.41 -1.56
C TRP A 57 14.36 13.33 -2.01
N ILE A 58 13.41 13.63 -1.12
CA ILE A 58 12.22 14.44 -1.45
C ILE A 58 12.59 15.85 -1.87
N LEU A 59 13.50 16.49 -1.12
CA LEU A 59 13.90 17.86 -1.41
C LEU A 59 14.71 17.94 -2.70
N ASP A 60 15.58 16.95 -2.96
CA ASP A 60 16.33 16.87 -4.21
C ASP A 60 15.40 16.56 -5.39
N GLU A 61 14.41 15.67 -5.22
CA GLU A 61 13.40 15.40 -6.25
C GLU A 61 12.57 16.65 -6.56
N ALA A 62 12.09 17.38 -5.55
CA ALA A 62 11.35 18.63 -5.76
C ALA A 62 12.17 19.67 -6.55
N LYS A 63 13.48 19.78 -6.28
CA LYS A 63 14.39 20.62 -7.10
C LYS A 63 14.43 20.16 -8.55
N TRP A 64 14.53 18.85 -8.77
CA TRP A 64 14.55 18.27 -10.10
C TRP A 64 13.25 18.53 -10.86
N GLN A 65 12.11 18.56 -10.17
CA GLN A 65 10.82 18.84 -10.81
C GLN A 65 10.65 20.32 -11.17
N LEU A 66 11.27 21.24 -10.42
CA LEU A 66 11.30 22.67 -10.77
C LEU A 66 12.29 23.01 -11.89
N PHE A 67 13.42 22.32 -11.92
CA PHE A 67 14.47 22.50 -12.90
C PHE A 67 14.73 21.14 -13.55
N PRO A 68 13.90 20.69 -14.51
CA PRO A 68 13.99 19.34 -15.06
C PRO A 68 15.10 19.16 -16.10
N ASN A 69 15.61 20.25 -16.69
CA ASN A 69 16.52 20.14 -17.83
C ASN A 69 17.95 19.79 -17.38
N GLN A 70 18.69 19.12 -18.26
CA GLN A 70 20.12 18.85 -18.05
C GLN A 70 21.02 20.02 -18.50
N LYS A 71 20.43 21.13 -18.94
CA LYS A 71 21.16 22.36 -19.32
C LYS A 71 21.95 22.90 -18.11
N TRP A 72 23.04 23.61 -18.40
CA TRP A 72 23.93 24.14 -17.35
C TRP A 72 23.21 25.12 -16.41
N THR A 73 22.23 25.87 -16.92
CA THR A 73 21.40 26.81 -16.13
C THR A 73 20.61 26.09 -15.04
N ASP A 74 19.94 24.98 -15.39
CA ASP A 74 19.16 24.18 -14.46
C ASP A 74 20.07 23.43 -13.48
N LYS A 75 21.24 22.95 -13.94
CA LYS A 75 22.26 22.37 -13.05
C LYS A 75 22.73 23.40 -12.01
N LEU A 76 23.03 24.63 -12.44
CA LEU A 76 23.45 25.72 -11.56
C LEU A 76 22.32 26.10 -10.59
N ALA A 77 21.09 26.23 -11.08
CA ALA A 77 19.93 26.53 -10.23
C ALA A 77 19.71 25.47 -9.15
N ARG A 78 19.78 24.17 -9.50
CA ARG A 78 19.66 23.07 -8.52
C ARG A 78 20.78 23.10 -7.48
N ALA A 79 22.00 23.47 -7.88
CA ALA A 79 23.15 23.60 -6.99
C ALA A 79 23.00 24.78 -6.01
N LEU A 80 22.54 25.93 -6.50
CA LEU A 80 22.47 27.18 -5.71
C LEU A 80 21.23 27.28 -4.83
N ILE A 81 20.09 26.74 -5.25
CA ILE A 81 18.83 26.91 -4.50
C ILE A 81 18.89 26.14 -3.19
N PRO A 82 18.68 26.78 -2.02
CA PRO A 82 18.63 26.07 -0.75
C PRO A 82 17.50 25.03 -0.74
N ARG A 83 17.78 23.82 -0.24
CA ARG A 83 16.75 22.75 -0.13
C ARG A 83 15.52 23.19 0.67
N LYS A 84 15.70 24.04 1.69
CA LYS A 84 14.60 24.59 2.49
C LYS A 84 13.58 25.39 1.67
N LEU A 85 13.95 25.93 0.50
CA LEU A 85 12.98 26.61 -0.36
C LEU A 85 12.02 25.64 -1.05
N MET A 86 12.37 24.36 -1.16
CA MET A 86 11.49 23.34 -1.76
C MET A 86 10.29 22.99 -0.89
N GLN A 87 10.30 23.41 0.37
CA GLN A 87 9.18 23.19 1.27
C GLN A 87 7.90 23.90 0.78
N VAL A 88 8.02 25.08 0.20
CA VAL A 88 6.89 25.88 -0.33
C VAL A 88 6.16 25.18 -1.50
N PRO A 89 6.83 24.77 -2.60
CA PRO A 89 6.16 24.07 -3.69
C PRO A 89 5.60 22.71 -3.26
N ILE A 90 6.28 22.00 -2.35
CA ILE A 90 5.75 20.76 -1.77
C ILE A 90 4.45 21.04 -0.99
N ALA A 91 4.41 22.09 -0.16
CA ALA A 91 3.23 22.47 0.60
C ALA A 91 2.04 22.81 -0.29
N ARG A 92 2.28 23.60 -1.33
CA ARG A 92 1.26 23.96 -2.31
C ARG A 92 0.72 22.74 -3.05
N ALA A 93 1.60 21.83 -3.47
CA ALA A 93 1.20 20.61 -4.14
C ALA A 93 0.44 19.66 -3.20
N MET A 94 0.82 19.58 -1.92
CA MET A 94 0.08 18.82 -0.91
C MET A 94 -1.35 19.33 -0.75
N MET A 95 -1.56 20.63 -0.55
CA MET A 95 -2.91 21.19 -0.40
C MET A 95 -3.76 20.86 -1.62
N ARG A 96 -3.21 21.04 -2.82
CA ARG A 96 -3.88 20.67 -4.06
C ARG A 96 -4.20 19.18 -4.16
N TYR A 97 -3.27 18.32 -3.75
CA TYR A 97 -3.49 16.88 -3.73
C TYR A 97 -4.67 16.50 -2.83
N ILE A 98 -4.70 17.06 -1.62
CA ILE A 98 -5.76 16.81 -0.65
C ILE A 98 -7.12 17.25 -1.22
N ASP A 99 -7.18 18.47 -1.77
CA ASP A 99 -8.41 18.99 -2.39
C ASP A 99 -8.89 18.10 -3.55
N LEU A 100 -7.96 17.68 -4.42
CA LEU A 100 -8.26 16.83 -5.56
C LEU A 100 -8.73 15.43 -5.13
N HIS A 101 -8.07 14.85 -4.11
CA HIS A 101 -8.45 13.55 -3.58
C HIS A 101 -9.85 13.58 -2.96
N THR A 102 -10.15 14.59 -2.12
CA THR A 102 -11.49 14.82 -1.57
C THR A 102 -12.51 15.14 -2.65
N LYS A 103 -12.12 15.81 -3.74
CA LYS A 103 -13.00 16.03 -4.90
C LYS A 103 -13.39 14.71 -5.55
N ILE A 104 -12.43 13.81 -5.78
CA ILE A 104 -12.63 12.53 -6.47
C ILE A 104 -13.40 11.54 -5.58
N PHE A 105 -12.95 11.31 -4.34
CA PHE A 105 -13.46 10.25 -3.47
C PHE A 105 -14.39 10.76 -2.36
N GLY A 106 -14.32 12.04 -2.01
CA GLY A 106 -14.93 12.54 -0.76
C GLY A 106 -14.03 12.28 0.44
N GLU A 107 -14.57 12.53 1.63
CA GLU A 107 -13.87 12.25 2.89
C GLU A 107 -14.21 10.85 3.37
N TYR A 108 -13.19 10.12 3.83
CA TYR A 108 -13.32 8.81 4.46
C TYR A 108 -12.19 8.62 5.48
N GLU A 109 -12.38 7.72 6.45
CA GLU A 109 -11.43 7.56 7.55
C GLU A 109 -10.11 6.96 7.07
N TYR A 110 -10.17 5.71 6.56
CA TYR A 110 -9.05 4.95 6.02
C TYR A 110 -9.58 3.66 5.38
N GLY A 111 -8.75 2.99 4.58
CA GLY A 111 -9.10 1.74 3.91
C GLY A 111 -9.34 1.96 2.42
N LEU A 112 -10.19 1.11 1.83
CA LEU A 112 -10.54 1.20 0.41
C LEU A 112 -11.25 2.54 0.14
N PRO A 113 -10.78 3.37 -0.81
CA PRO A 113 -11.50 4.58 -1.16
C PRO A 113 -12.91 4.22 -1.62
N PRO A 114 -13.91 5.08 -1.34
CA PRO A 114 -15.22 4.94 -1.95
C PRO A 114 -15.10 5.03 -3.48
N LYS A 115 -16.15 4.60 -4.18
CA LYS A 115 -16.21 4.80 -5.64
C LYS A 115 -16.01 6.29 -5.95
N PRO A 116 -15.24 6.65 -7.00
CA PRO A 116 -15.17 8.03 -7.45
C PRO A 116 -16.55 8.64 -7.62
N LYS A 117 -16.70 9.93 -7.28
CA LYS A 117 -17.94 10.66 -7.51
C LYS A 117 -18.29 10.61 -9.01
N PRO A 118 -19.60 10.60 -9.35
CA PRO A 118 -20.03 10.48 -10.75
C PRO A 118 -19.34 11.51 -11.66
N GLY A 119 -18.74 11.04 -12.75
CA GLY A 119 -18.04 11.88 -13.72
C GLY A 119 -16.60 12.22 -13.35
N MET A 120 -16.09 11.77 -12.20
CA MET A 120 -14.69 11.99 -11.79
C MET A 120 -13.77 10.82 -12.16
N GLU A 121 -14.29 9.72 -12.72
CA GLU A 121 -13.53 8.51 -13.04
C GLU A 121 -12.35 8.80 -14.00
N HIS A 122 -12.60 9.64 -15.01
CA HIS A 122 -11.59 10.04 -15.99
C HIS A 122 -10.38 10.76 -15.37
N LEU A 123 -10.51 11.33 -14.17
CA LEU A 123 -9.41 12.01 -13.49
C LEU A 123 -8.36 11.04 -12.95
N ILE A 124 -8.66 9.75 -12.85
CA ILE A 124 -7.75 8.73 -12.31
C ILE A 124 -7.54 7.55 -13.26
N ASP A 125 -8.16 7.57 -14.43
CA ASP A 125 -7.98 6.59 -15.51
C ASP A 125 -6.70 6.88 -16.30
N MET A 126 -5.57 6.79 -15.61
CA MET A 126 -4.23 7.09 -16.12
C MET A 126 -3.17 6.50 -15.18
N THR A 127 -1.90 6.59 -15.55
CA THR A 127 -0.81 6.24 -14.65
C THR A 127 -0.69 7.25 -13.49
N ALA A 128 -0.09 6.83 -12.38
CA ALA A 128 0.14 7.72 -11.24
C ALA A 128 1.04 8.92 -11.62
N MET A 129 2.01 8.72 -12.50
CA MET A 129 2.87 9.81 -12.99
C MET A 129 2.06 10.84 -13.80
N GLU A 130 1.25 10.39 -14.76
CA GLU A 130 0.41 11.28 -15.55
C GLU A 130 -0.55 12.07 -14.66
N PHE A 131 -1.16 11.41 -13.69
CA PHE A 131 -2.01 12.07 -12.70
C PHE A 131 -1.29 13.21 -11.99
N MET A 132 -0.06 12.96 -11.52
CA MET A 132 0.71 13.97 -10.81
C MET A 132 1.10 15.15 -11.71
N GLN A 133 1.49 14.87 -12.95
CA GLN A 133 1.92 15.91 -13.89
C GLN A 133 0.74 16.78 -14.35
N GLN A 134 -0.37 16.16 -14.79
CA GLN A 134 -1.55 16.86 -15.30
C GLN A 134 -2.22 17.74 -14.24
N ASN A 135 -2.12 17.35 -12.97
CA ASN A 135 -2.75 18.07 -11.87
C ASN A 135 -1.80 19.04 -11.15
N GLY A 136 -0.57 19.26 -11.63
CA GLY A 136 0.39 20.18 -11.02
C GLY A 136 0.87 19.74 -9.64
N LEU A 137 1.03 18.43 -9.47
CA LEU A 137 1.47 17.77 -8.23
C LEU A 137 2.93 17.29 -8.30
N SER A 138 3.68 17.69 -9.32
CA SER A 138 5.04 17.17 -9.57
C SER A 138 5.98 17.32 -8.36
N ALA A 139 5.83 18.36 -7.54
CA ALA A 139 6.62 18.52 -6.31
C ALA A 139 6.45 17.38 -5.29
N LEU A 140 5.36 16.60 -5.36
CA LEU A 140 5.11 15.43 -4.53
C LEU A 140 5.71 14.13 -5.10
N ILE A 141 6.23 14.13 -6.34
CA ILE A 141 6.75 12.91 -6.98
C ILE A 141 7.77 12.20 -6.11
N GLY A 142 8.62 12.94 -5.41
CA GLY A 142 9.61 12.36 -4.49
C GLY A 142 8.99 11.56 -3.35
N ILE A 143 7.93 12.09 -2.73
CA ILE A 143 7.19 11.44 -1.65
C ILE A 143 6.52 10.16 -2.18
N PHE A 144 5.78 10.29 -3.27
CA PHE A 144 4.95 9.22 -3.82
C PHE A 144 5.84 8.10 -4.36
N ARG A 145 6.86 8.43 -5.16
CA ARG A 145 7.78 7.44 -5.74
C ARG A 145 8.51 6.66 -4.66
N TYR A 146 9.07 7.34 -3.67
CA TYR A 146 9.78 6.69 -2.58
C TYR A 146 8.87 5.72 -1.83
N SER A 147 7.65 6.16 -1.50
CA SER A 147 6.68 5.32 -0.79
C SER A 147 6.27 4.07 -1.58
N GLN A 148 6.03 4.19 -2.89
CA GLN A 148 5.57 3.07 -3.71
C GLN A 148 6.69 2.07 -4.01
N GLN A 149 7.87 2.57 -4.41
CA GLN A 149 8.95 1.70 -4.86
C GLN A 149 9.58 0.90 -3.71
N ILE A 150 9.84 1.53 -2.56
CA ILE A 150 10.49 0.85 -1.43
C ILE A 150 9.59 -0.23 -0.82
N GLN A 151 8.28 -0.08 -0.97
CA GLN A 151 7.30 -1.08 -0.53
C GLN A 151 7.00 -2.13 -1.60
N GLY A 152 7.61 -2.04 -2.79
CA GLY A 152 7.40 -2.98 -3.88
C GLY A 152 6.07 -2.82 -4.62
N TYR A 153 5.38 -1.68 -4.45
CA TYR A 153 4.08 -1.40 -5.11
C TYR A 153 4.22 -0.94 -6.56
N GLY A 154 5.45 -0.81 -7.07
CA GLY A 154 5.74 -0.53 -8.47
C GLY A 154 6.25 0.88 -8.72
N ILE A 155 6.32 1.25 -10.00
CA ILE A 155 6.84 2.55 -10.46
C ILE A 155 5.71 3.44 -10.96
N LEU A 156 5.75 4.72 -10.61
CA LEU A 156 4.66 5.67 -10.85
C LEU A 156 4.28 5.78 -12.34
N GLU A 157 5.24 5.58 -13.22
CA GLU A 157 5.07 5.61 -14.68
C GLU A 157 4.25 4.44 -15.25
N HIS A 158 4.03 3.38 -14.49
CA HIS A 158 3.35 2.16 -14.99
C HIS A 158 2.16 1.75 -14.14
N ILE A 159 2.12 2.15 -12.86
CA ILE A 159 1.00 1.78 -12.00
C ILE A 159 -0.17 2.77 -12.17
N PRO A 160 -1.42 2.28 -12.18
CA PRO A 160 -2.60 3.14 -12.26
C PRO A 160 -2.66 4.13 -11.09
N ALA A 161 -3.13 5.35 -11.36
CA ALA A 161 -3.26 6.41 -10.37
C ALA A 161 -4.14 5.97 -9.19
N PHE A 162 -5.23 5.23 -9.46
CA PHE A 162 -6.14 4.72 -8.44
C PHE A 162 -5.42 4.02 -7.26
N TYR A 163 -4.50 3.09 -7.54
CA TYR A 163 -3.81 2.34 -6.49
C TYR A 163 -2.88 3.24 -5.64
N VAL A 164 -2.26 4.24 -6.27
CA VAL A 164 -1.45 5.21 -5.55
C VAL A 164 -2.32 6.13 -4.70
N LEU A 165 -3.47 6.59 -5.21
CA LEU A 165 -4.38 7.45 -4.45
C LEU A 165 -5.07 6.72 -3.30
N TRP A 166 -5.32 5.41 -3.44
CA TRP A 166 -5.76 4.56 -2.34
C TRP A 166 -4.71 4.57 -1.23
N TRP A 167 -3.45 4.29 -1.56
CA TRP A 167 -2.40 4.19 -0.56
C TRP A 167 -2.01 5.54 0.06
N MET A 168 -1.90 6.57 -0.78
CA MET A 168 -1.45 7.90 -0.40
C MET A 168 -2.56 8.75 0.21
N HIS A 169 -3.35 8.17 1.13
CA HIS A 169 -4.45 8.86 1.81
C HIS A 169 -4.04 10.28 2.29
N PRO A 170 -4.91 11.30 2.20
CA PRO A 170 -4.61 12.68 2.62
C PRO A 170 -3.93 12.79 3.99
N ASN A 171 -4.35 11.97 4.97
CA ASN A 171 -3.72 11.96 6.30
C ASN A 171 -2.26 11.47 6.25
N LEU A 172 -1.94 10.46 5.44
CA LEU A 172 -0.57 10.00 5.26
C LEU A 172 0.30 11.06 4.58
N VAL A 173 -0.23 11.74 3.57
CA VAL A 173 0.52 12.82 2.88
C VAL A 173 0.78 13.99 3.84
N ARG A 174 -0.19 14.37 4.68
CA ARG A 174 -0.01 15.38 5.74
C ARG A 174 1.09 14.98 6.73
N THR A 175 1.10 13.74 7.18
CA THR A 175 2.16 13.23 8.07
C THR A 175 3.52 13.27 7.39
N ALA A 176 3.63 12.75 6.16
CA ALA A 176 4.87 12.77 5.40
C ALA A 176 5.40 14.20 5.22
N PHE A 177 4.50 15.14 4.93
CA PHE A 177 4.83 16.55 4.84
C PHE A 177 5.37 17.14 6.14
N ARG A 178 4.69 16.92 7.28
CA ARG A 178 5.18 17.35 8.61
C ARG A 178 6.58 16.80 8.89
N ALA A 179 6.82 15.53 8.58
CA ALA A 179 8.13 14.89 8.75
C ALA A 179 9.24 15.54 7.89
N VAL A 180 8.95 15.91 6.63
CA VAL A 180 9.94 16.56 5.74
C VAL A 180 10.22 18.00 6.18
N LEU A 181 9.16 18.71 6.59
CA LEU A 181 9.23 20.13 6.86
C LEU A 181 9.68 20.47 8.28
N ARG A 182 9.55 19.53 9.22
CA ARG A 182 9.82 19.74 10.65
C ARG A 182 9.08 20.96 11.19
N PHE A 183 7.78 21.04 10.86
CA PHE A 183 6.91 22.10 11.39
C PHE A 183 6.42 21.82 12.81
N ASP A 184 6.54 20.59 13.28
CA ASP A 184 6.16 20.23 14.63
C ASP A 184 7.29 20.63 15.59
N ASP A 185 6.93 21.21 16.74
CA ASP A 185 7.86 21.41 17.86
C ASP A 185 8.51 20.07 18.22
N GLU A 186 9.75 20.09 18.74
CA GLU A 186 10.53 18.88 18.98
C GLU A 186 9.80 17.82 19.84
N GLU A 187 8.85 18.24 20.67
CA GLU A 187 7.98 17.40 21.53
C GLU A 187 6.82 16.71 20.78
N GLU A 188 6.34 17.25 19.65
CA GLU A 188 5.24 16.66 18.87
C GLU A 188 5.71 15.73 17.74
N ARG A 189 7.00 15.36 17.74
CA ARG A 189 7.59 14.44 16.75
C ARG A 189 6.85 13.10 16.75
N LYS A 190 5.84 12.98 15.89
CA LYS A 190 5.19 11.70 15.58
C LYS A 190 6.02 10.96 14.56
N ASP A 191 6.30 9.71 14.86
CA ASP A 191 7.05 8.82 13.98
C ASP A 191 6.35 8.69 12.64
N MET A 192 7.08 8.95 11.56
CA MET A 192 6.55 8.74 10.21
C MET A 192 6.26 7.26 9.96
N VAL A 193 7.12 6.39 10.50
CA VAL A 193 6.96 4.95 10.49
C VAL A 193 7.56 4.32 11.74
N SER A 194 6.99 3.20 12.18
CA SER A 194 7.46 2.34 13.26
C SER A 194 7.47 0.88 12.79
N MET A 195 8.04 -0.03 13.58
CA MET A 195 7.92 -1.49 13.40
C MET A 195 7.31 -2.13 14.64
N LEU A 196 6.75 -3.32 14.50
CA LEU A 196 6.32 -4.11 15.65
C LEU A 196 7.49 -4.89 16.25
N LYS A 197 7.64 -4.86 17.57
CA LYS A 197 8.71 -5.55 18.32
C LYS A 197 8.89 -7.02 17.93
N TYR A 198 7.78 -7.71 17.66
CA TYR A 198 7.75 -9.11 17.28
C TYR A 198 7.21 -9.35 15.86
N GLY A 199 7.05 -8.27 15.08
CA GLY A 199 6.53 -8.31 13.72
C GLY A 199 5.03 -8.60 13.62
N TYR A 200 4.50 -8.45 12.41
CA TYR A 200 3.09 -8.73 12.11
C TYR A 200 2.72 -10.21 12.22
N ASN A 201 3.67 -11.12 11.98
CA ASN A 201 3.38 -12.55 12.02
C ASN A 201 2.89 -13.01 13.41
N ARG A 202 3.47 -12.46 14.49
CA ARG A 202 3.02 -12.77 15.85
C ARG A 202 1.59 -12.30 16.07
N LEU A 203 1.23 -11.09 15.62
CA LEU A 203 -0.14 -10.59 15.69
C LEU A 203 -1.11 -11.54 14.98
N TRP A 204 -0.80 -12.00 13.76
CA TRP A 204 -1.65 -12.93 13.04
C TRP A 204 -1.78 -14.29 13.73
N MET A 205 -0.69 -14.79 14.35
CA MET A 205 -0.73 -16.01 15.15
C MET A 205 -1.62 -15.85 16.40
N LYS A 206 -1.52 -14.71 17.09
CA LYS A 206 -2.36 -14.40 18.26
C LYS A 206 -3.84 -14.32 17.90
N ILE A 207 -4.16 -13.68 16.78
CA ILE A 207 -5.54 -13.65 16.26
C ILE A 207 -6.00 -15.07 15.93
N ARG A 208 -5.21 -15.86 15.18
CA ARG A 208 -5.55 -17.26 14.88
C ARG A 208 -5.87 -18.06 16.16
N ASP A 209 -5.02 -17.95 17.17
CA ASP A 209 -5.17 -18.69 18.42
C ASP A 209 -6.42 -18.26 19.19
N ALA A 210 -6.75 -16.96 19.20
CA ALA A 210 -7.96 -16.43 19.82
C ALA A 210 -9.26 -16.97 19.19
N TYR A 211 -9.21 -17.38 17.91
CA TYR A 211 -10.35 -17.96 17.19
C TYR A 211 -10.25 -19.48 17.00
N ALA A 212 -9.30 -20.17 17.65
CA ALA A 212 -9.06 -21.60 17.43
C ALA A 212 -10.26 -22.51 17.75
N ASN A 213 -11.17 -22.08 18.62
CA ASN A 213 -12.41 -22.80 18.94
C ASN A 213 -13.58 -22.49 17.97
N ARG A 214 -13.44 -21.51 17.09
CA ARG A 214 -14.47 -21.05 16.15
C ARG A 214 -14.08 -21.22 14.69
N VAL A 215 -12.79 -21.24 14.40
CA VAL A 215 -12.23 -21.34 13.05
C VAL A 215 -11.27 -22.52 13.02
N ARG A 216 -11.56 -23.49 12.16
CA ARG A 216 -10.65 -24.61 11.89
C ARG A 216 -9.61 -24.15 10.86
N TYR A 217 -8.36 -24.07 11.29
CA TYR A 217 -7.23 -23.79 10.41
C TYR A 217 -6.59 -25.11 9.97
N VAL A 218 -6.50 -25.34 8.67
CA VAL A 218 -5.82 -26.50 8.09
C VAL A 218 -4.58 -26.00 7.34
N MET A 219 -3.40 -26.35 7.85
CA MET A 219 -2.11 -25.97 7.26
C MET A 219 -1.59 -27.09 6.36
N GLY A 220 -0.72 -26.75 5.40
CA GLY A 220 -0.20 -27.75 4.46
C GLY A 220 -1.32 -28.38 3.61
N ALA A 221 -2.34 -27.59 3.27
CA ALA A 221 -3.52 -28.05 2.55
C ALA A 221 -3.67 -27.30 1.20
N PRO A 222 -2.79 -27.54 0.21
CA PRO A 222 -2.98 -27.01 -1.13
C PRO A 222 -4.35 -27.41 -1.66
N VAL A 223 -5.18 -26.40 -1.95
CA VAL A 223 -6.47 -26.57 -2.60
C VAL A 223 -6.22 -26.98 -4.05
N THR A 224 -6.89 -28.05 -4.48
CA THR A 224 -6.76 -28.63 -5.82
C THR A 224 -8.01 -28.42 -6.67
N SER A 225 -9.18 -28.23 -6.06
CA SER A 225 -10.42 -27.97 -6.78
C SER A 225 -11.46 -27.23 -5.92
N VAL A 226 -12.26 -26.40 -6.57
CA VAL A 226 -13.43 -25.72 -6.04
C VAL A 226 -14.59 -25.93 -7.02
N VAL A 227 -15.64 -26.61 -6.56
CA VAL A 227 -16.85 -26.88 -7.36
C VAL A 227 -18.00 -26.08 -6.77
N ARG A 228 -18.71 -25.32 -7.62
CA ARG A 228 -19.92 -24.57 -7.25
C ARG A 228 -21.13 -25.30 -7.82
N HIS A 229 -22.13 -25.57 -6.99
CA HIS A 229 -23.32 -26.32 -7.35
C HIS A 229 -24.53 -25.41 -7.47
N THR A 230 -25.44 -25.71 -8.39
CA THR A 230 -26.70 -24.97 -8.59
C THR A 230 -27.79 -25.36 -7.59
N SER A 231 -27.60 -26.50 -6.91
CA SER A 231 -28.43 -26.98 -5.81
C SER A 231 -27.54 -27.60 -4.73
N PRO A 232 -28.02 -27.86 -3.50
CA PRO A 232 -27.22 -28.37 -2.38
C PRO A 232 -26.82 -29.85 -2.54
N THR A 233 -26.14 -30.17 -3.65
CA THR A 233 -25.69 -31.51 -4.03
C THR A 233 -24.18 -31.69 -3.86
N GLY A 234 -23.48 -30.68 -3.35
CA GLY A 234 -22.05 -30.75 -3.07
C GLY A 234 -21.74 -31.62 -1.85
N ALA A 235 -20.47 -31.58 -1.44
CA ALA A 235 -20.02 -32.28 -0.23
C ALA A 235 -20.89 -31.84 0.97
N ASP A 236 -21.29 -32.81 1.78
CA ASP A 236 -22.20 -32.61 2.93
C ASP A 236 -23.54 -31.92 2.58
N GLY A 237 -23.99 -32.05 1.33
CA GLY A 237 -25.23 -31.43 0.85
C GLY A 237 -25.15 -29.90 0.75
N ARG A 238 -23.98 -29.35 0.42
CA ARG A 238 -23.71 -27.90 0.39
C ARG A 238 -23.58 -27.35 -1.04
N LEU A 239 -23.62 -26.02 -1.16
CA LEU A 239 -23.55 -25.32 -2.46
C LEU A 239 -22.13 -25.24 -3.04
N VAL A 240 -21.10 -25.42 -2.22
CA VAL A 240 -19.70 -25.40 -2.65
C VAL A 240 -18.97 -26.61 -2.09
N SER A 241 -18.20 -27.29 -2.93
CA SER A 241 -17.22 -28.29 -2.50
C SER A 241 -15.81 -27.74 -2.70
N VAL A 242 -14.96 -27.84 -1.67
CA VAL A 242 -13.54 -27.49 -1.77
C VAL A 242 -12.71 -28.73 -1.51
N THR A 243 -11.86 -29.11 -2.45
CA THR A 243 -10.95 -30.24 -2.34
C THR A 243 -9.53 -29.75 -2.12
N TYR A 244 -8.83 -30.34 -1.15
CA TYR A 244 -7.42 -30.07 -0.88
C TYR A 244 -6.67 -31.37 -0.62
N THR A 245 -5.36 -31.35 -0.86
CA THR A 245 -4.47 -32.47 -0.52
C THR A 245 -3.75 -32.15 0.78
N ASP A 246 -3.76 -33.05 1.74
CA ASP A 246 -2.90 -32.95 2.93
C ASP A 246 -1.45 -33.20 2.52
N SER A 247 -0.59 -32.21 2.69
CA SER A 247 0.83 -32.28 2.27
C SER A 247 1.65 -33.29 3.08
N THR A 248 1.17 -33.69 4.27
CA THR A 248 1.86 -34.66 5.14
C THR A 248 1.49 -36.08 4.77
N SER A 249 0.20 -36.35 4.58
CA SER A 249 -0.30 -37.71 4.29
C SER A 249 -0.49 -38.01 2.80
N GLY A 250 -0.51 -36.98 1.94
CA GLY A 250 -0.87 -37.10 0.53
C GLY A 250 -2.37 -37.33 0.28
N THR A 251 -3.19 -37.35 1.33
CA THR A 251 -4.60 -37.70 1.23
C THR A 251 -5.43 -36.54 0.69
N SER A 252 -6.29 -36.82 -0.28
CA SER A 252 -7.28 -35.86 -0.78
C SER A 252 -8.49 -35.80 0.14
N ASN A 253 -8.89 -34.58 0.52
CA ASN A 253 -10.02 -34.32 1.40
C ASN A 253 -10.95 -33.30 0.72
N THR A 254 -12.27 -33.48 0.87
CA THR A 254 -13.27 -32.55 0.35
C THR A 254 -14.16 -32.06 1.47
N ILE A 255 -14.40 -30.76 1.52
CA ILE A 255 -15.30 -30.12 2.49
C ILE A 255 -16.46 -29.41 1.80
N GLY A 256 -17.65 -29.48 2.39
CA GLY A 256 -18.82 -28.72 1.98
C GLY A 256 -18.89 -27.33 2.61
N ALA A 257 -19.30 -26.31 1.85
CA ALA A 257 -19.51 -24.96 2.34
C ALA A 257 -20.67 -24.24 1.63
N GLU A 258 -21.28 -23.26 2.31
CA GLU A 258 -22.28 -22.37 1.69
C GLU A 258 -21.64 -21.31 0.78
N LYS A 259 -20.43 -20.88 1.13
CA LYS A 259 -19.70 -19.82 0.45
C LYS A 259 -18.22 -20.14 0.47
N VAL A 260 -17.52 -19.69 -0.56
CA VAL A 260 -16.04 -19.74 -0.64
C VAL A 260 -15.51 -18.31 -0.77
N ILE A 261 -14.46 -18.02 -0.02
CA ILE A 261 -13.70 -16.78 -0.13
C ILE A 261 -12.29 -17.15 -0.58
N MET A 262 -11.90 -16.68 -1.76
CA MET A 262 -10.59 -16.96 -2.34
C MET A 262 -9.66 -15.77 -2.07
N ALA A 263 -8.86 -15.86 -1.02
CA ALA A 263 -7.83 -14.88 -0.68
C ALA A 263 -6.48 -15.25 -1.33
N VAL A 264 -6.51 -15.55 -2.63
CA VAL A 264 -5.36 -15.98 -3.44
C VAL A 264 -5.29 -15.18 -4.74
N ASP A 265 -4.17 -15.26 -5.45
CA ASP A 265 -4.02 -14.63 -6.77
C ASP A 265 -4.88 -15.33 -7.82
N MET A 266 -6.03 -14.75 -8.12
CA MET A 266 -6.99 -15.33 -9.06
C MET A 266 -6.43 -15.44 -10.50
N SER A 267 -5.46 -14.63 -10.90
CA SER A 267 -4.81 -14.80 -12.23
C SER A 267 -4.04 -16.12 -12.36
N ARG A 268 -3.62 -16.70 -11.23
CA ARG A 268 -2.89 -17.98 -11.19
C ARG A 268 -3.78 -19.15 -10.80
N PHE A 269 -4.79 -18.87 -9.99
CA PHE A 269 -5.58 -19.89 -9.31
C PHE A 269 -7.05 -19.94 -9.78
N LEU A 270 -7.41 -19.20 -10.84
CA LEU A 270 -8.75 -19.33 -11.44
C LEU A 270 -9.07 -20.78 -11.84
N GLY A 271 -8.05 -21.50 -12.33
CA GLY A 271 -8.18 -22.92 -12.72
C GLY A 271 -8.48 -23.88 -11.56
N LEU A 272 -8.43 -23.42 -10.30
CA LEU A 272 -8.96 -24.22 -9.18
C LEU A 272 -10.49 -24.32 -9.24
N ILE A 273 -11.17 -23.34 -9.83
CA ILE A 273 -12.62 -23.38 -10.01
C ILE A 273 -12.92 -24.27 -11.22
N SER A 274 -13.70 -25.33 -11.02
CA SER A 274 -13.97 -26.30 -12.09
C SER A 274 -14.69 -25.68 -13.30
N GLU A 275 -15.58 -24.71 -13.05
CA GLU A 275 -16.30 -23.96 -14.08
C GLU A 275 -16.30 -22.47 -13.71
N PRO A 276 -15.26 -21.70 -14.08
CA PRO A 276 -15.25 -20.25 -13.87
C PRO A 276 -16.27 -19.60 -14.81
N GLY A 277 -16.97 -18.58 -14.31
CA GLY A 277 -17.96 -17.85 -15.08
C GLY A 277 -17.32 -16.96 -16.15
N PRO A 278 -18.05 -16.56 -17.21
CA PRO A 278 -17.49 -15.78 -18.30
C PRO A 278 -16.82 -14.47 -17.87
N LYS A 279 -17.36 -13.80 -16.85
CA LYS A 279 -16.78 -12.57 -16.29
C LYS A 279 -15.50 -12.84 -15.51
N GLU A 280 -15.41 -13.96 -14.80
CA GLU A 280 -14.22 -14.32 -14.03
C GLU A 280 -13.07 -14.61 -14.98
N THR A 281 -13.32 -15.38 -16.05
CA THR A 281 -12.35 -15.67 -17.11
C THR A 281 -11.93 -14.41 -17.88
N ALA A 282 -12.84 -13.45 -18.08
CA ALA A 282 -12.51 -12.20 -18.76
C ALA A 282 -11.64 -11.26 -17.90
N ILE A 283 -11.83 -11.27 -16.58
CA ILE A 283 -11.12 -10.37 -15.64
C ILE A 283 -9.78 -10.99 -15.20
N PHE A 284 -9.73 -12.30 -15.03
CA PHE A 284 -8.55 -13.06 -14.59
C PHE A 284 -8.13 -14.02 -15.72
N PRO A 285 -7.52 -13.51 -16.80
CA PRO A 285 -7.08 -14.33 -17.92
C PRO A 285 -5.97 -15.30 -17.53
#